data_AF-A0A090I152-F1
#
_entry.id   AF-A0A090I152-F1
#
_cell.length_a   1.000
_cell.length_b   1.000
_cell.length_c   1.000
_cell.angle_alpha   90.00
_cell.angle_beta   90.00
_cell.angle_gamma   90.00
#
_symmetry.space_group_name_H-M   'P 1'
#
loop_
_entity.id
_entity.type
_entity.pdbx_description
1 polymer ?
#
loop_
_entity_poly.entity_id
_entity_poly.type
_entity_poly.pdbx_seq_one_letter_code
_entity_poly.pdbx_strand_id
1 'polypeptide(L)'
;MKKIFILMTLMLAVIIANPVDAKEEKLENAVYLGVENYNQLEAAEKDDFKYNFFVDGEVVTYSVSTAGDYKIKNILAQGYVYDIEVKDNVVIKAEEKAPVAMGKVDSYETGKITVKGKSYPVKEGVKFYEITTEPGGAKVEGTSLKTGDSVKIYGNPAEAIYKTFISEEYTAPVKGEPGLKTVKNFLMTAFEPVGTTNYIYGGGWDWQDVGTSNMAKSIGISDKWVDFFQKNNLNYTYKNGDKEQESYYPHKAYNEYYYAGLDCSGYVGWVMYNNFNTESGKDGYVQSARKMAKTFAEKYNYGTFTDKIKVEEFKPGDVFSMGGHVWICVGKCDDGSLVILHSTPSASYSEKSGGGVQLSALGKDEHCEAFALASKYMEKFYPLWSTRYHAVLRSYESYTNISREGVGKFSWDISDKGLLDPDGYRNMSAAEVLKDIFGE
;
A
#
# COMPACT_ATOMS: atom_id res chain seq x y z
N MET A 1 1.48 -76.61 -51.85
CA MET A 1 2.39 -75.58 -51.32
C MET A 1 2.20 -74.30 -52.11
N LYS A 2 2.33 -73.15 -51.42
CA LYS A 2 2.11 -71.74 -51.86
C LYS A 2 0.68 -71.22 -51.68
N LYS A 3 0.42 -70.74 -50.45
CA LYS A 3 -0.68 -69.84 -50.10
C LYS A 3 -0.32 -68.42 -50.57
N ILE A 4 -1.26 -67.77 -51.24
CA ILE A 4 -1.22 -66.36 -51.65
C ILE A 4 -1.62 -65.52 -50.43
N PHE A 5 -0.76 -64.58 -50.03
CA PHE A 5 -1.09 -63.56 -49.03
C PHE A 5 -1.40 -62.26 -49.79
N ILE A 6 -2.65 -61.81 -49.68
CA ILE A 6 -3.09 -60.51 -50.17
C ILE A 6 -2.67 -59.47 -49.12
N LEU A 7 -1.76 -58.57 -49.49
CA LEU A 7 -1.34 -57.45 -48.66
C LEU A 7 -2.31 -56.29 -48.91
N MET A 8 -3.22 -56.07 -47.97
CA MET A 8 -4.18 -54.96 -47.99
C MET A 8 -3.47 -53.71 -47.45
N THR A 9 -3.14 -52.76 -48.32
CA THR A 9 -2.48 -51.51 -47.94
C THR A 9 -3.51 -50.54 -47.38
N LEU A 10 -3.45 -50.30 -46.06
CA LEU A 10 -4.29 -49.32 -45.37
C LEU A 10 -3.70 -47.92 -45.61
N MET A 11 -4.38 -47.07 -46.38
CA MET A 11 -4.05 -45.64 -46.49
C MET A 11 -4.43 -44.96 -45.16
N LEU A 12 -3.43 -44.64 -44.34
CA LEU A 12 -3.60 -43.76 -43.19
C LEU A 12 -3.66 -42.32 -43.69
N ALA A 13 -4.84 -41.71 -43.69
CA ALA A 13 -4.98 -40.27 -43.88
C ALA A 13 -4.43 -39.55 -42.64
N VAL A 14 -3.27 -38.93 -42.75
CA VAL A 14 -2.75 -38.01 -41.73
C VAL A 14 -3.58 -36.73 -41.84
N ILE A 15 -4.50 -36.53 -40.90
CA ILE A 15 -5.12 -35.24 -40.66
C ILE A 15 -4.07 -34.38 -39.98
N ILE A 16 -3.41 -33.50 -40.75
CA ILE A 16 -2.60 -32.42 -40.19
C ILE A 16 -3.61 -31.42 -39.60
N ALA A 17 -3.86 -31.53 -38.30
CA ALA A 17 -4.48 -30.44 -37.58
C ALA A 17 -3.49 -29.27 -37.60
N ASN A 18 -3.82 -28.22 -38.36
CA ASN A 18 -3.12 -26.95 -38.23
C ASN A 18 -3.22 -26.51 -36.77
N PRO A 19 -2.12 -26.12 -36.09
CA PRO A 19 -2.24 -25.47 -34.80
C PRO A 19 -3.11 -24.24 -35.00
N VAL A 20 -4.23 -24.18 -34.27
CA VAL A 20 -4.99 -22.94 -34.12
C VAL A 20 -4.02 -21.99 -33.43
N ASP A 21 -3.52 -20.99 -34.16
CA ASP A 21 -2.68 -19.94 -33.57
C ASP A 21 -3.44 -19.34 -32.38
N ALA A 22 -2.84 -19.44 -31.19
CA ALA A 22 -3.37 -18.88 -29.97
C ALA A 22 -3.68 -17.39 -30.20
N LYS A 23 -4.94 -16.98 -30.00
CA LYS A 23 -5.38 -15.60 -30.22
C LYS A 23 -4.76 -14.72 -29.13
N GLU A 24 -3.76 -13.95 -29.50
CA GLU A 24 -3.21 -12.88 -28.67
C GLU A 24 -3.99 -11.59 -28.93
N GLU A 25 -4.41 -10.94 -27.86
CA GLU A 25 -5.25 -9.75 -27.90
C GLU A 25 -4.66 -8.66 -27.00
N LYS A 26 -4.56 -7.45 -27.54
CA LYS A 26 -4.16 -6.27 -26.77
C LYS A 26 -5.41 -5.47 -26.44
N LEU A 27 -5.63 -5.23 -25.15
CA LEU A 27 -6.77 -4.48 -24.65
C LEU A 27 -6.24 -3.24 -23.96
N GLU A 28 -6.68 -2.09 -24.45
CA GLU A 28 -6.30 -0.79 -23.89
C GLU A 28 -7.35 -0.27 -22.91
N ASN A 29 -6.92 0.58 -21.98
CA ASN A 29 -7.82 1.25 -21.03
C ASN A 29 -8.66 0.28 -20.17
N ALA A 30 -8.15 -0.92 -19.88
CA ALA A 30 -8.83 -1.90 -19.06
C ALA A 30 -8.84 -1.46 -17.58
N VAL A 31 -10.03 -1.32 -16.98
CA VAL A 31 -10.13 -1.03 -15.55
C VAL A 31 -10.06 -2.33 -14.77
N TYR A 32 -9.09 -2.48 -13.86
CA TYR A 32 -9.03 -3.65 -12.99
C TYR A 32 -10.12 -3.57 -11.92
N LEU A 33 -10.98 -4.58 -11.86
CA LEU A 33 -12.14 -4.61 -10.94
C LEU A 33 -11.88 -5.40 -9.66
N GLY A 34 -10.87 -6.27 -9.64
CA GLY A 34 -10.57 -7.13 -8.50
C GLY A 34 -10.72 -8.61 -8.80
N VAL A 35 -10.48 -9.41 -7.76
CA VAL A 35 -10.59 -10.88 -7.78
C VAL A 35 -12.04 -11.32 -7.64
N GLU A 36 -12.48 -12.23 -8.49
CA GLU A 36 -13.79 -12.86 -8.40
C GLU A 36 -13.91 -13.66 -7.09
N ASN A 37 -15.05 -13.57 -6.40
CA ASN A 37 -15.28 -14.26 -5.12
C ASN A 37 -14.23 -13.94 -4.04
N TYR A 38 -13.72 -12.70 -4.03
CA TYR A 38 -12.80 -12.23 -3.00
C TYR A 38 -13.30 -12.54 -1.57
N ASN A 39 -12.38 -12.96 -0.70
CA ASN A 39 -12.64 -13.47 0.66
C ASN A 39 -13.53 -14.73 0.75
N GLN A 40 -13.81 -15.39 -0.37
CA GLN A 40 -14.40 -16.74 -0.41
C GLN A 40 -13.40 -17.79 -0.89
N LEU A 41 -12.31 -17.37 -1.53
CA LEU A 41 -11.23 -18.22 -2.04
C LEU A 41 -10.07 -18.28 -1.05
N GLU A 42 -9.46 -19.45 -0.86
CA GLU A 42 -8.30 -19.61 0.02
C GLU A 42 -7.02 -19.13 -0.67
N ALA A 43 -6.13 -18.43 0.05
CA ALA A 43 -4.87 -17.94 -0.52
C ALA A 43 -3.98 -19.05 -1.10
N ALA A 44 -4.15 -20.30 -0.65
CA ALA A 44 -3.45 -21.46 -1.19
C ALA A 44 -3.88 -21.81 -2.63
N GLU A 45 -5.03 -21.33 -3.07
CA GLU A 45 -5.65 -21.57 -4.38
C GLU A 45 -5.43 -20.39 -5.35
N LYS A 46 -4.59 -19.42 -4.98
CA LYS A 46 -4.40 -18.16 -5.71
C LYS A 46 -3.96 -18.29 -7.18
N ASP A 47 -3.40 -19.44 -7.56
CA ASP A 47 -3.00 -19.73 -8.94
C ASP A 47 -4.21 -19.93 -9.85
N ASP A 48 -5.35 -20.34 -9.28
CA ASP A 48 -6.59 -20.60 -10.01
C ASP A 48 -7.55 -19.40 -9.99
N PHE A 49 -7.15 -18.31 -9.33
CA PHE A 49 -7.99 -17.11 -9.18
C PHE A 49 -8.35 -16.51 -10.55
N LYS A 50 -9.54 -15.91 -10.56
CA LYS A 50 -10.10 -15.20 -11.70
C LYS A 50 -10.17 -13.72 -11.37
N TYR A 51 -9.80 -12.91 -12.36
CA TYR A 51 -9.57 -11.48 -12.23
C TYR A 51 -10.49 -10.77 -13.21
N ASN A 52 -11.27 -9.83 -12.69
CA ASN A 52 -12.25 -9.10 -13.48
C ASN A 52 -11.66 -7.79 -13.99
N PHE A 53 -11.89 -7.51 -15.25
CA PHE A 53 -11.55 -6.24 -15.91
C PHE A 53 -12.79 -5.68 -16.59
N PHE A 54 -12.88 -4.36 -16.65
CA PHE A 54 -13.86 -3.69 -17.50
C PHE A 54 -13.16 -3.17 -18.77
N VAL A 55 -13.65 -3.58 -19.92
CA VAL A 55 -13.11 -3.24 -21.24
C VAL A 55 -14.26 -2.90 -22.17
N ASP A 56 -14.24 -1.71 -22.77
CA ASP A 56 -15.18 -1.26 -23.82
C ASP A 56 -16.68 -1.43 -23.51
N GLY A 57 -17.07 -1.35 -22.24
CA GLY A 57 -18.49 -1.48 -21.84
C GLY A 57 -18.86 -2.84 -21.27
N GLU A 58 -17.94 -3.80 -21.25
CA GLU A 58 -18.19 -5.16 -20.79
C GLU A 58 -17.23 -5.55 -19.65
N VAL A 59 -17.72 -6.38 -18.74
CA VAL A 59 -16.88 -7.04 -17.74
C VAL A 59 -16.37 -8.35 -18.34
N VAL A 60 -15.05 -8.50 -18.36
CA VAL A 60 -14.36 -9.70 -18.82
C VAL A 60 -13.55 -10.31 -17.68
N THR A 61 -13.43 -11.63 -17.68
CA THR A 61 -12.79 -12.39 -16.61
C THR A 61 -11.63 -13.20 -17.18
N TYR A 62 -10.45 -13.03 -16.60
CA TYR A 62 -9.23 -13.71 -17.03
C TYR A 62 -8.51 -14.37 -15.86
N SER A 63 -7.65 -15.35 -16.16
CA SER A 63 -6.55 -15.67 -15.26
C SER A 63 -5.42 -14.66 -15.44
N VAL A 64 -4.57 -14.49 -14.43
CA VAL A 64 -3.36 -13.65 -14.53
C VAL A 64 -2.13 -14.53 -14.45
N SER A 65 -1.14 -14.29 -15.31
CA SER A 65 0.09 -15.08 -15.33
C SER A 65 0.82 -14.99 -13.98
N THR A 66 1.25 -16.15 -13.48
CA THR A 66 2.07 -16.28 -12.27
C THR A 66 3.57 -16.13 -12.57
N ALA A 67 3.95 -15.99 -13.84
CA ALA A 67 5.35 -15.94 -14.28
C ALA A 67 6.12 -14.75 -13.67
N GLY A 68 7.30 -15.04 -13.12
CA GLY A 68 8.12 -14.06 -12.42
C GLY A 68 7.52 -13.66 -11.08
N ASP A 69 7.15 -14.65 -10.26
CA ASP A 69 6.65 -14.48 -8.90
C ASP A 69 5.47 -13.50 -8.79
N TYR A 70 4.44 -13.74 -9.61
CA TYR A 70 3.20 -12.95 -9.61
C TYR A 70 3.38 -11.46 -9.95
N LYS A 71 4.44 -11.09 -10.70
CA LYS A 71 4.76 -9.70 -11.07
C LYS A 71 3.57 -8.87 -11.58
N ILE A 72 2.66 -9.49 -12.34
CA ILE A 72 1.49 -8.80 -12.92
C ILE A 72 0.47 -8.52 -11.83
N LYS A 73 0.13 -9.51 -11.01
CA LYS A 73 -0.80 -9.34 -9.89
C LYS A 73 -0.32 -8.27 -8.92
N ASN A 74 1.00 -8.20 -8.70
CA ASN A 74 1.64 -7.30 -7.74
C ASN A 74 1.68 -5.82 -8.17
N ILE A 75 1.17 -5.50 -9.37
CA ILE A 75 0.95 -4.12 -9.80
C ILE A 75 -0.54 -3.74 -9.91
N LEU A 76 -1.46 -4.72 -9.82
CA LEU A 76 -2.88 -4.47 -9.98
C LEU A 76 -3.47 -3.81 -8.74
N ALA A 77 -4.22 -2.74 -8.97
CA ALA A 77 -4.94 -1.96 -7.97
C ALA A 77 -6.36 -1.67 -8.46
N GLN A 78 -7.36 -1.93 -7.63
CA GLN A 78 -8.76 -1.85 -8.03
C GLN A 78 -9.16 -0.43 -8.42
N GLY A 79 -9.88 -0.30 -9.53
CA GLY A 79 -10.31 0.98 -10.09
C GLY A 79 -9.22 1.75 -10.84
N TYR A 80 -8.01 1.19 -10.98
CA TYR A 80 -6.96 1.74 -11.82
C TYR A 80 -7.05 1.17 -13.24
N VAL A 81 -6.47 1.91 -14.19
CA VAL A 81 -6.56 1.63 -15.64
C VAL A 81 -5.23 1.06 -16.13
N TYR A 82 -5.30 0.02 -16.96
CA TYR A 82 -4.14 -0.69 -17.48
C TYR A 82 -4.27 -0.93 -18.98
N ASP A 83 -3.14 -0.97 -19.67
CA ASP A 83 -3.06 -1.65 -20.97
C ASP A 83 -2.60 -3.09 -20.71
N ILE A 84 -3.36 -4.07 -21.21
CA ILE A 84 -3.12 -5.49 -20.96
C ILE A 84 -2.97 -6.29 -22.26
N GLU A 85 -2.14 -7.32 -22.22
CA GLU A 85 -2.03 -8.31 -23.29
C GLU A 85 -2.53 -9.66 -22.78
N VAL A 86 -3.48 -10.25 -23.50
CA VAL A 86 -4.16 -11.49 -23.16
C VAL A 86 -3.83 -12.55 -24.19
N LYS A 87 -3.46 -13.73 -23.73
CA LYS A 87 -3.26 -14.91 -24.56
C LYS A 87 -3.95 -16.11 -23.92
N ASP A 88 -4.81 -16.79 -24.67
CA ASP A 88 -5.54 -17.98 -24.19
C ASP A 88 -6.29 -17.74 -22.86
N ASN A 89 -6.96 -16.59 -22.73
CA ASN A 89 -7.66 -16.12 -21.52
C ASN A 89 -6.76 -15.88 -20.28
N VAL A 90 -5.46 -15.71 -20.49
CA VAL A 90 -4.50 -15.35 -19.45
C VAL A 90 -3.90 -13.98 -19.76
N VAL A 91 -3.94 -13.07 -18.79
CA VAL A 91 -3.19 -11.80 -18.85
C VAL A 91 -1.70 -12.11 -18.72
N ILE A 92 -0.95 -11.90 -19.80
CA ILE A 92 0.49 -12.17 -19.89
C ILE A 92 1.34 -10.90 -19.75
N LYS A 93 0.72 -9.73 -19.86
CA LYS A 93 1.32 -8.42 -19.61
C LYS A 93 0.25 -7.45 -19.09
N ALA A 94 0.62 -6.60 -18.14
CA ALA A 94 -0.16 -5.43 -17.75
C ALA A 94 0.78 -4.25 -17.49
N GLU A 95 0.34 -3.05 -17.85
CA GLU A 95 1.05 -1.80 -17.61
C GLU A 95 0.03 -0.78 -17.11
N GLU A 96 0.29 -0.17 -15.95
CA GLU A 96 -0.60 0.88 -15.43
C GLU A 96 -0.57 2.08 -16.37
N LYS A 97 -1.73 2.49 -16.86
CA LYS A 97 -1.87 3.61 -17.79
C LYS A 97 -2.07 4.89 -16.99
N ALA A 98 -1.21 5.88 -17.22
CA ALA A 98 -1.40 7.21 -16.67
C ALA A 98 -2.44 7.99 -17.50
N PRO A 99 -3.34 8.76 -16.87
CA PRO A 99 -4.23 9.65 -17.61
C PRO A 99 -3.43 10.78 -18.27
N VAL A 100 -3.82 11.19 -19.47
CA VAL A 100 -3.24 12.37 -20.15
C VAL A 100 -3.67 13.69 -19.49
N ALA A 101 -4.78 13.64 -18.73
CA ALA A 101 -5.31 14.75 -17.97
C ALA A 101 -6.25 14.24 -16.87
N MET A 102 -6.31 14.98 -15.76
CA MET A 102 -7.27 14.74 -14.70
C MET A 102 -7.66 16.03 -13.99
N GLY A 103 -8.91 16.11 -13.53
CA GLY A 103 -9.40 17.24 -12.76
C GLY A 103 -10.91 17.40 -12.85
N LYS A 104 -11.38 18.59 -12.46
CA LYS A 104 -12.79 18.97 -12.56
C LYS A 104 -13.14 19.37 -13.98
N VAL A 105 -14.26 18.88 -14.49
CA VAL A 105 -14.80 19.28 -15.80
C VAL A 105 -15.22 20.74 -15.73
N ASP A 106 -14.63 21.58 -16.57
CA ASP A 106 -15.03 22.97 -16.75
C ASP A 106 -16.21 23.04 -17.72
N SER A 107 -16.07 22.36 -18.86
CA SER A 107 -17.10 22.26 -19.90
C SER A 107 -16.94 20.98 -20.71
N TYR A 108 -18.04 20.53 -21.31
CA TYR A 108 -18.09 19.39 -22.20
C TYR A 108 -19.06 19.66 -23.35
N GLU A 109 -18.62 19.39 -24.57
CA GLU A 109 -19.41 19.45 -25.80
C GLU A 109 -19.02 18.28 -26.71
N THR A 110 -19.82 18.00 -27.75
CA THR A 110 -19.55 16.91 -28.68
C THR A 110 -18.13 17.02 -29.25
N GLY A 111 -17.32 15.99 -29.01
CA GLY A 111 -15.94 15.92 -29.51
C GLY A 111 -14.90 16.71 -28.70
N LYS A 112 -15.26 17.34 -27.56
CA LYS A 112 -14.32 18.11 -26.75
C LYS A 112 -14.68 18.17 -25.27
N ILE A 113 -13.68 18.01 -24.41
CA ILE A 113 -13.79 18.18 -22.96
C ILE A 113 -12.74 19.18 -22.47
N THR A 114 -13.10 20.04 -21.51
CA THR A 114 -12.18 21.01 -20.89
C THR A 114 -12.03 20.71 -19.41
N VAL A 115 -10.78 20.60 -18.95
CA VAL A 115 -10.41 20.28 -17.58
C VAL A 115 -9.22 21.16 -17.20
N LYS A 116 -9.28 21.82 -16.03
CA LYS A 116 -8.23 22.76 -15.58
C LYS A 116 -7.87 23.83 -16.63
N GLY A 117 -8.88 24.34 -17.35
CA GLY A 117 -8.74 25.37 -18.39
C GLY A 117 -8.14 24.88 -19.71
N LYS A 118 -7.83 23.59 -19.85
CA LYS A 118 -7.26 23.00 -21.07
C LYS A 118 -8.27 22.08 -21.75
N SER A 119 -8.44 22.24 -23.07
CA SER A 119 -9.33 21.40 -23.87
C SER A 119 -8.60 20.19 -24.47
N TYR A 120 -9.31 19.07 -24.51
CA TYR A 120 -8.86 17.80 -25.04
C TYR A 120 -9.89 17.30 -26.06
N PRO A 121 -9.48 16.90 -27.28
CA PRO A 121 -10.40 16.32 -28.25
C PRO A 121 -10.91 14.96 -27.74
N VAL A 122 -12.17 14.65 -27.99
CA VAL A 122 -12.82 13.38 -27.62
C VAL A 122 -13.13 12.63 -28.90
N LYS A 123 -12.69 11.37 -28.98
CA LYS A 123 -12.97 10.51 -30.14
C LYS A 123 -14.48 10.28 -30.28
N GLU A 124 -14.95 10.18 -31.51
CA GLU A 124 -16.36 9.91 -31.78
C GLU A 124 -16.78 8.55 -31.19
N GLY A 125 -17.96 8.50 -30.57
CA GLY A 125 -18.51 7.26 -29.98
C GLY A 125 -17.96 6.89 -28.60
N VAL A 126 -17.06 7.69 -28.00
CA VAL A 126 -16.58 7.46 -26.63
C VAL A 126 -17.74 7.52 -25.64
N LYS A 127 -17.86 6.46 -24.85
CA LYS A 127 -18.82 6.37 -23.75
C LYS A 127 -18.15 6.83 -22.45
N PHE A 128 -18.97 7.36 -21.55
CA PHE A 128 -18.52 7.79 -20.23
C PHE A 128 -18.89 6.73 -19.20
N TYR A 129 -17.95 6.48 -18.30
CA TYR A 129 -18.17 5.54 -17.22
C TYR A 129 -17.77 6.15 -15.88
N GLU A 130 -18.44 5.73 -14.81
CA GLU A 130 -18.09 6.07 -13.45
C GLU A 130 -17.41 4.89 -12.79
N ILE A 131 -16.20 5.10 -12.27
CA ILE A 131 -15.48 4.11 -11.47
C ILE A 131 -15.77 4.38 -10.00
N THR A 132 -16.37 3.40 -9.33
CA THR A 132 -16.47 3.37 -7.87
C THR A 132 -15.66 2.19 -7.35
N THR A 133 -15.10 2.32 -6.15
CA THR A 133 -14.38 1.20 -5.51
C THR A 133 -14.85 1.08 -4.07
N GLU A 134 -15.09 -0.15 -3.66
CA GLU A 134 -15.51 -0.57 -2.34
C GLU A 134 -14.71 -1.83 -1.98
N PRO A 135 -14.58 -2.20 -0.69
CA PRO A 135 -14.01 -3.50 -0.38
C PRO A 135 -14.84 -4.61 -1.03
N GLY A 136 -14.16 -5.49 -1.74
CA GLY A 136 -14.72 -6.57 -2.55
C GLY A 136 -14.62 -6.34 -4.06
N GLY A 137 -14.31 -5.12 -4.50
CA GLY A 137 -14.07 -4.83 -5.92
C GLY A 137 -14.44 -3.42 -6.37
N ALA A 138 -13.96 -3.04 -7.55
CA ALA A 138 -14.42 -1.86 -8.27
C ALA A 138 -15.67 -2.17 -9.09
N LYS A 139 -16.46 -1.13 -9.34
CA LYS A 139 -17.59 -1.17 -10.27
C LYS A 139 -17.44 -0.07 -11.31
N VAL A 140 -17.82 -0.39 -12.54
CA VAL A 140 -17.81 0.55 -13.66
C VAL A 140 -19.19 0.57 -14.29
N GLU A 141 -19.83 1.73 -14.27
CA GLU A 141 -21.21 1.90 -14.73
C GLU A 141 -21.29 3.04 -15.74
N GLY A 142 -22.19 2.91 -16.73
CA GLY A 142 -22.43 3.97 -17.71
C GLY A 142 -22.93 5.24 -17.02
N THR A 143 -22.38 6.39 -17.40
CA THR A 143 -22.70 7.67 -16.77
C THR A 143 -22.81 8.81 -17.80
N SER A 144 -23.15 9.99 -17.31
CA SER A 144 -23.11 11.24 -18.06
C SER A 144 -22.20 12.25 -17.37
N LEU A 145 -21.53 13.12 -18.12
CA LEU A 145 -20.66 14.16 -17.57
C LEU A 145 -21.42 15.47 -17.37
N LYS A 146 -21.11 16.16 -16.27
CA LYS A 146 -21.49 17.54 -16.01
C LYS A 146 -20.31 18.38 -15.54
N THR A 147 -20.41 19.70 -15.68
CA THR A 147 -19.45 20.63 -15.07
C THR A 147 -19.31 20.35 -13.57
N GLY A 148 -18.08 20.29 -13.08
CA GLY A 148 -17.73 19.98 -11.69
C GLY A 148 -17.54 18.49 -11.38
N ASP A 149 -17.80 17.58 -12.32
CA ASP A 149 -17.42 16.18 -12.15
C ASP A 149 -15.90 16.03 -12.13
N SER A 150 -15.38 15.13 -11.29
CA SER A 150 -13.97 14.73 -11.32
C SER A 150 -13.78 13.65 -12.38
N VAL A 151 -12.86 13.86 -13.32
CA VAL A 151 -12.60 12.93 -14.43
C VAL A 151 -11.11 12.65 -14.64
N LYS A 152 -10.78 11.42 -15.03
CA LYS A 152 -9.49 11.02 -15.61
C LYS A 152 -9.69 10.74 -17.09
N ILE A 153 -8.84 11.33 -17.95
CA ILE A 153 -8.90 11.25 -19.42
C ILE A 153 -7.73 10.41 -19.92
N TYR A 154 -8.02 9.43 -20.79
CA TYR A 154 -7.04 8.52 -21.37
C TYR A 154 -7.07 8.61 -22.90
N GLY A 155 -5.88 8.73 -23.51
CA GLY A 155 -5.72 8.96 -24.95
C GLY A 155 -5.78 10.43 -25.37
N ASN A 156 -5.22 10.76 -26.52
CA ASN A 156 -5.34 12.09 -27.14
C ASN A 156 -5.37 11.95 -28.69
N PRO A 157 -6.56 11.94 -29.34
CA PRO A 157 -7.89 12.20 -28.77
C PRO A 157 -8.31 11.23 -27.66
N ALA A 158 -9.11 11.69 -26.70
CA ALA A 158 -9.58 10.88 -25.59
C ALA A 158 -10.33 9.66 -26.11
N GLU A 159 -9.90 8.48 -25.68
CA GLU A 159 -10.46 7.17 -26.02
C GLU A 159 -11.31 6.62 -24.88
N ALA A 160 -10.96 6.97 -23.64
CA ALA A 160 -11.74 6.66 -22.45
C ALA A 160 -11.74 7.86 -21.49
N ILE A 161 -12.90 8.12 -20.91
CA ILE A 161 -13.07 9.16 -19.88
C ILE A 161 -13.84 8.54 -18.72
N TYR A 162 -13.18 8.50 -17.56
CA TYR A 162 -13.75 7.94 -16.35
C TYR A 162 -14.04 9.05 -15.35
N LYS A 163 -15.31 9.17 -14.96
CA LYS A 163 -15.70 9.91 -13.75
C LYS A 163 -15.23 9.10 -12.54
N THR A 164 -14.38 9.68 -11.71
CA THR A 164 -13.80 8.99 -10.56
C THR A 164 -13.25 9.97 -9.54
N PHE A 165 -12.97 9.48 -8.34
CA PHE A 165 -12.28 10.24 -7.32
C PHE A 165 -10.88 10.65 -7.79
N ILE A 166 -10.47 11.87 -7.43
CA ILE A 166 -9.13 12.41 -7.66
C ILE A 166 -8.73 13.04 -6.34
N SER A 167 -7.63 12.57 -5.76
CA SER A 167 -7.05 13.18 -4.57
C SER A 167 -6.53 14.59 -4.87
N GLU A 168 -6.56 15.44 -3.85
CA GLU A 168 -5.78 16.65 -3.83
C GLU A 168 -4.30 16.29 -3.70
N GLU A 169 -3.42 17.08 -4.33
CA GLU A 169 -1.98 16.89 -4.19
C GLU A 169 -1.58 17.01 -2.71
N TYR A 170 -0.78 16.06 -2.25
CA TYR A 170 -0.31 16.02 -0.87
C TYR A 170 1.20 16.32 -0.81
N THR A 171 1.57 17.20 0.12
CA THR A 171 2.97 17.43 0.50
C THR A 171 3.12 17.10 1.97
N ALA A 172 3.99 16.14 2.30
CA ALA A 172 4.25 15.78 3.68
C ALA A 172 4.85 16.98 4.46
N PRO A 173 4.40 17.25 5.70
CA PRO A 173 4.99 18.30 6.53
C PRO A 173 6.47 18.10 6.81
N VAL A 174 6.91 16.84 6.79
CA VAL A 174 8.29 16.40 7.03
C VAL A 174 8.66 15.45 5.90
N LYS A 175 9.89 15.57 5.39
CA LYS A 175 10.41 14.73 4.32
C LYS A 175 11.87 14.35 4.57
N GLY A 176 12.18 13.06 4.54
CA GLY A 176 13.54 12.56 4.54
C GLY A 176 14.15 12.53 3.14
N GLU A 177 15.47 12.41 3.10
CA GLU A 177 16.27 12.22 1.91
C GLU A 177 16.53 10.71 1.68
N PRO A 178 16.14 10.17 0.52
CA PRO A 178 16.38 8.77 0.19
C PRO A 178 17.86 8.38 0.29
N GLY A 179 18.16 7.30 1.01
CA GLY A 179 19.51 6.74 1.16
C GLY A 179 20.41 7.49 2.15
N LEU A 180 19.95 8.59 2.78
CA LEU A 180 20.72 9.31 3.78
C LEU A 180 20.67 8.58 5.13
N LYS A 181 21.77 7.94 5.52
CA LYS A 181 21.84 7.08 6.70
C LYS A 181 22.17 7.86 7.98
N THR A 182 21.27 8.77 8.40
CA THR A 182 21.37 9.44 9.71
C THR A 182 20.15 9.17 10.58
N VAL A 183 20.29 9.29 11.90
CA VAL A 183 19.17 9.14 12.85
C VAL A 183 18.08 10.18 12.60
N LYS A 184 18.48 11.44 12.33
CA LYS A 184 17.56 12.51 11.93
C LYS A 184 16.78 12.13 10.68
N ASN A 185 17.47 11.70 9.62
CA ASN A 185 16.83 11.35 8.37
C ASN A 185 15.88 10.16 8.52
N PHE A 186 16.29 9.12 9.26
CA PHE A 186 15.44 7.97 9.55
C PHE A 186 14.11 8.38 10.20
N LEU A 187 14.16 9.29 11.18
CA LEU A 187 12.95 9.81 11.82
C LEU A 187 12.14 10.70 10.88
N MET A 188 12.78 11.57 10.10
CA MET A 188 12.08 12.40 9.10
C MET A 188 11.35 11.55 8.06
N THR A 189 11.99 10.51 7.52
CA THR A 189 11.36 9.51 6.66
C THR A 189 10.22 8.80 7.38
N ALA A 190 10.40 8.43 8.65
CA ALA A 190 9.33 7.80 9.43
C ALA A 190 8.08 8.69 9.60
N PHE A 191 8.23 10.02 9.58
CA PHE A 191 7.13 10.97 9.63
C PHE A 191 6.40 11.19 8.29
N GLU A 192 7.04 10.95 7.15
CA GLU A 192 6.44 11.22 5.83
C GLU A 192 5.00 10.68 5.64
N PRO A 193 4.71 9.40 5.89
CA PRO A 193 3.37 8.84 5.68
C PRO A 193 2.37 9.14 6.81
N VAL A 194 2.80 9.82 7.88
CA VAL A 194 1.95 10.15 9.04
C VAL A 194 0.77 10.99 8.58
N GLY A 195 -0.43 10.66 9.07
CA GLY A 195 -1.62 11.46 8.81
C GLY A 195 -2.18 11.36 7.39
N THR A 196 -1.54 10.59 6.49
CA THR A 196 -1.98 10.42 5.09
C THR A 196 -2.04 8.95 4.64
N THR A 197 -1.78 7.99 5.53
CA THR A 197 -1.76 6.56 5.18
C THR A 197 -2.63 5.78 6.15
N ASN A 198 -3.68 5.13 5.63
CA ASN A 198 -4.54 4.27 6.44
C ASN A 198 -3.89 2.92 6.74
N TYR A 199 -4.36 2.29 7.82
CA TYR A 199 -4.00 0.93 8.16
C TYR A 199 -4.71 -0.04 7.23
N ILE A 200 -3.95 -0.92 6.59
CA ILE A 200 -4.48 -2.11 5.93
C ILE A 200 -3.79 -3.30 6.57
N TYR A 201 -4.54 -4.32 7.00
CA TYR A 201 -3.90 -5.53 7.51
C TYR A 201 -3.07 -6.17 6.40
N GLY A 202 -1.76 -6.23 6.57
CA GLY A 202 -0.89 -6.67 5.51
C GLY A 202 -0.53 -5.60 4.47
N GLY A 203 -0.89 -4.33 4.70
CA GLY A 203 -0.49 -3.24 3.81
C GLY A 203 1.03 -3.12 3.74
N GLY A 204 1.60 -3.03 2.54
CA GLY A 204 3.04 -3.07 2.34
C GLY A 204 3.67 -4.48 2.42
N TRP A 205 3.05 -5.41 3.16
CA TRP A 205 3.47 -6.80 3.31
C TRP A 205 2.77 -7.69 2.28
N ASP A 206 3.49 -8.07 1.24
CA ASP A 206 2.97 -8.99 0.22
C ASP A 206 3.39 -10.43 0.53
N TRP A 207 2.98 -10.97 1.68
CA TRP A 207 3.46 -12.29 2.18
C TRP A 207 3.04 -13.46 1.32
N GLN A 208 2.02 -13.28 0.49
CA GLN A 208 1.53 -14.34 -0.39
C GLN A 208 2.49 -14.56 -1.54
N ASP A 209 3.24 -13.54 -1.96
CA ASP A 209 4.08 -13.58 -3.15
C ASP A 209 5.55 -13.26 -2.82
N VAL A 210 5.94 -11.98 -2.89
CA VAL A 210 7.34 -11.55 -2.87
C VAL A 210 7.82 -11.05 -1.51
N GLY A 211 6.96 -11.12 -0.47
CA GLY A 211 7.23 -10.69 0.89
C GLY A 211 7.19 -9.18 1.09
N THR A 212 7.74 -8.37 0.18
CA THR A 212 7.61 -6.91 0.23
C THR A 212 6.95 -6.39 -1.05
N SER A 213 5.82 -5.69 -0.89
CA SER A 213 5.07 -5.12 -2.01
C SER A 213 5.88 -4.06 -2.78
N ASN A 214 5.44 -3.74 -4.00
CA ASN A 214 6.07 -2.70 -4.81
C ASN A 214 6.06 -1.31 -4.13
N MET A 215 4.98 -0.97 -3.42
CA MET A 215 4.88 0.32 -2.70
C MET A 215 5.80 0.38 -1.47
N ALA A 216 6.04 -0.74 -0.81
CA ALA A 216 7.01 -0.79 0.29
C ALA A 216 8.48 -0.81 -0.20
N LYS A 217 8.71 -0.94 -1.52
CA LYS A 217 10.02 -0.84 -2.20
C LYS A 217 10.10 0.36 -3.15
N SER A 218 9.26 1.38 -2.95
CA SER A 218 9.32 2.63 -3.71
C SER A 218 9.89 3.75 -2.87
N ILE A 219 10.62 4.65 -3.53
CA ILE A 219 11.07 5.90 -2.94
C ILE A 219 9.90 6.88 -2.82
N GLY A 220 9.72 7.45 -1.63
CA GLY A 220 8.64 8.37 -1.32
C GLY A 220 7.29 7.69 -1.07
N ILE A 221 6.32 8.53 -0.70
CA ILE A 221 4.94 8.13 -0.43
C ILE A 221 4.26 7.71 -1.73
N SER A 222 3.54 6.59 -1.70
CA SER A 222 2.74 6.14 -2.84
C SER A 222 1.49 7.01 -3.02
N ASP A 223 1.23 7.45 -4.25
CA ASP A 223 -0.02 8.12 -4.62
C ASP A 223 -1.26 7.26 -4.28
N LYS A 224 -1.13 5.93 -4.30
CA LYS A 224 -2.24 5.02 -3.96
C LYS A 224 -2.61 5.10 -2.47
N TRP A 225 -1.65 5.37 -1.59
CA TRP A 225 -1.92 5.60 -0.16
C TRP A 225 -2.67 6.91 0.05
N VAL A 226 -2.25 7.97 -0.65
CA VAL A 226 -2.89 9.28 -0.61
C VAL A 226 -4.31 9.21 -1.18
N ASP A 227 -4.48 8.58 -2.34
CA ASP A 227 -5.78 8.33 -2.96
C ASP A 227 -6.71 7.58 -2.01
N PHE A 228 -6.23 6.47 -1.44
CA PHE A 228 -7.04 5.67 -0.53
C PHE A 228 -7.40 6.43 0.74
N PHE A 229 -6.47 7.16 1.34
CA PHE A 229 -6.73 7.96 2.53
C PHE A 229 -7.74 9.08 2.28
N GLN A 230 -7.56 9.86 1.21
CA GLN A 230 -8.44 10.99 0.93
C GLN A 230 -9.83 10.55 0.43
N LYS A 231 -9.91 9.41 -0.27
CA LYS A 231 -11.19 8.81 -0.67
C LYS A 231 -12.01 8.37 0.55
N ASN A 232 -11.33 7.85 1.57
CA ASN A 232 -11.96 7.39 2.80
C ASN A 232 -12.22 8.55 3.77
N ASN A 233 -13.05 8.29 4.77
CA ASN A 233 -13.45 9.28 5.78
C ASN A 233 -13.50 8.64 7.18
N LEU A 234 -14.06 9.35 8.16
CA LEU A 234 -14.15 8.89 9.55
C LEU A 234 -14.87 7.53 9.72
N ASN A 235 -15.67 7.09 8.75
CA ASN A 235 -16.35 5.78 8.77
C ASN A 235 -15.53 4.62 8.20
N TYR A 236 -14.29 4.88 7.78
CA TYR A 236 -13.41 3.83 7.30
C TYR A 236 -13.13 2.79 8.39
N THR A 237 -13.28 1.51 8.03
CA THR A 237 -12.82 0.37 8.82
C THR A 237 -12.04 -0.57 7.92
N TYR A 238 -10.89 -1.07 8.39
CA TYR A 238 -10.14 -2.08 7.64
C TYR A 238 -10.81 -3.46 7.70
N LYS A 239 -11.70 -3.69 8.68
CA LYS A 239 -12.35 -4.98 8.90
C LYS A 239 -13.86 -4.81 9.03
N ASN A 240 -14.59 -5.58 8.23
CA ASN A 240 -16.02 -5.77 8.34
C ASN A 240 -16.29 -7.19 8.85
N GLY A 241 -16.74 -7.31 10.10
CA GLY A 241 -17.00 -8.61 10.73
C GLY A 241 -18.29 -9.28 10.27
N ASP A 242 -19.26 -8.50 9.80
CA ASP A 242 -20.59 -9.01 9.42
C ASP A 242 -20.62 -9.51 7.98
N LYS A 243 -19.69 -9.03 7.14
CA LYS A 243 -19.59 -9.33 5.72
C LYS A 243 -18.14 -9.39 5.27
N GLU A 244 -17.56 -10.57 5.30
CA GLU A 244 -16.15 -10.79 4.97
C GLU A 244 -15.81 -10.37 3.53
N GLN A 245 -16.71 -10.57 2.57
CA GLN A 245 -16.56 -10.17 1.17
C GLN A 245 -16.55 -8.65 0.95
N GLU A 246 -17.10 -7.88 1.90
CA GLU A 246 -17.11 -6.41 1.92
C GLU A 246 -16.07 -5.87 2.93
N SER A 247 -14.96 -6.58 3.12
CA SER A 247 -13.90 -6.28 4.10
C SER A 247 -12.54 -6.08 3.43
N TYR A 248 -11.80 -5.04 3.83
CA TYR A 248 -10.38 -4.91 3.44
C TYR A 248 -9.47 -5.93 4.15
N TYR A 249 -9.98 -6.59 5.20
CA TYR A 249 -9.26 -7.62 5.92
C TYR A 249 -9.23 -8.92 5.09
N PRO A 250 -8.07 -9.56 4.95
CA PRO A 250 -7.93 -10.79 4.18
C PRO A 250 -8.37 -12.02 5.01
N HIS A 251 -9.68 -12.27 5.10
CA HIS A 251 -10.25 -13.36 5.91
C HIS A 251 -9.73 -14.74 5.48
N LYS A 252 -9.44 -14.89 4.19
CA LYS A 252 -8.88 -16.12 3.59
C LYS A 252 -7.39 -16.04 3.29
N ALA A 253 -6.69 -15.19 4.04
CA ALA A 253 -5.26 -14.95 3.96
C ALA A 253 -4.75 -14.44 2.60
N TYR A 254 -5.65 -14.07 1.67
CA TYR A 254 -5.32 -13.40 0.42
C TYR A 254 -5.60 -11.90 0.54
N ASN A 255 -4.58 -11.07 0.31
CA ASN A 255 -4.63 -9.64 0.55
C ASN A 255 -4.62 -8.90 -0.77
N GLU A 256 -5.81 -8.54 -1.23
CA GLU A 256 -6.00 -7.79 -2.46
C GLU A 256 -5.61 -6.31 -2.32
N TYR A 257 -5.49 -5.81 -1.09
CA TYR A 257 -5.34 -4.37 -0.79
C TYR A 257 -3.94 -4.01 -0.27
N TYR A 258 -2.93 -4.85 -0.53
CA TYR A 258 -1.54 -4.59 -0.09
C TYR A 258 -1.00 -3.21 -0.52
N TYR A 259 -1.56 -2.63 -1.60
CA TYR A 259 -1.20 -1.34 -2.16
C TYR A 259 -1.87 -0.13 -1.50
N ALA A 260 -2.97 -0.33 -0.75
CA ALA A 260 -3.88 0.74 -0.35
C ALA A 260 -3.45 1.48 0.94
N GLY A 261 -2.55 0.88 1.71
CA GLY A 261 -2.06 1.44 2.96
C GLY A 261 -0.93 0.60 3.55
N LEU A 262 -0.66 0.78 4.84
CA LEU A 262 0.47 0.13 5.51
C LEU A 262 0.01 -0.52 6.82
N ASP A 263 0.41 -1.76 7.07
CA ASP A 263 0.44 -2.29 8.44
C ASP A 263 1.71 -1.86 9.16
N CYS A 264 1.88 -2.29 10.42
CA CYS A 264 3.05 -1.94 11.22
C CYS A 264 4.38 -2.36 10.58
N SER A 265 4.45 -3.57 10.01
CA SER A 265 5.65 -4.11 9.37
C SER A 265 5.91 -3.53 7.99
N GLY A 266 4.87 -3.30 7.20
CA GLY A 266 4.91 -2.59 5.93
C GLY A 266 5.45 -1.19 6.12
N TYR A 267 4.95 -0.49 7.14
CA TYR A 267 5.42 0.84 7.52
C TYR A 267 6.90 0.86 7.87
N VAL A 268 7.32 0.08 8.88
CA VAL A 268 8.74 0.07 9.28
C VAL A 268 9.63 -0.42 8.14
N GLY A 269 9.18 -1.38 7.34
CA GLY A 269 9.93 -1.85 6.17
C GLY A 269 10.08 -0.78 5.09
N TRP A 270 9.06 0.04 4.83
CA TRP A 270 9.14 1.18 3.91
C TRP A 270 10.09 2.27 4.43
N VAL A 271 10.08 2.56 5.73
CA VAL A 271 11.03 3.52 6.35
C VAL A 271 12.46 3.02 6.16
N MET A 272 12.71 1.74 6.44
CA MET A 272 14.02 1.12 6.20
C MET A 272 14.42 1.17 4.73
N TYR A 273 13.48 0.91 3.81
CA TYR A 273 13.74 0.97 2.38
C TYR A 273 14.24 2.35 1.95
N ASN A 274 13.50 3.40 2.33
CA ASN A 274 13.81 4.78 1.97
C ASN A 274 15.08 5.30 2.63
N ASN A 275 15.42 4.83 3.82
CA ASN A 275 16.65 5.24 4.49
C ASN A 275 17.91 4.56 3.91
N PHE A 276 17.78 3.41 3.24
CA PHE A 276 18.91 2.61 2.73
C PHE A 276 19.03 2.58 1.21
N ASN A 277 18.03 3.06 0.46
CA ASN A 277 18.02 3.06 -1.00
C ASN A 277 17.72 4.46 -1.55
N THR A 278 18.28 4.73 -2.73
CA THR A 278 18.05 5.96 -3.52
C THR A 278 17.13 5.72 -4.74
N GLU A 279 16.78 4.47 -5.01
CA GLU A 279 16.00 4.03 -6.18
C GLU A 279 14.93 3.03 -5.76
N SER A 280 13.82 2.99 -6.51
CA SER A 280 12.74 2.01 -6.31
C SER A 280 13.09 0.61 -6.86
N GLY A 281 12.43 -0.43 -6.37
CA GLY A 281 12.48 -1.79 -6.92
C GLY A 281 13.67 -2.67 -6.49
N LYS A 282 14.48 -2.24 -5.51
CA LYS A 282 15.51 -3.08 -4.87
C LYS A 282 14.88 -4.03 -3.85
N ASP A 283 15.69 -4.85 -3.18
CA ASP A 283 15.21 -5.75 -2.13
C ASP A 283 14.51 -5.01 -0.98
N GLY A 284 13.41 -5.59 -0.50
CA GLY A 284 12.59 -5.01 0.56
C GLY A 284 12.99 -5.41 1.98
N TYR A 285 12.46 -4.68 2.96
CA TYR A 285 12.72 -4.90 4.39
C TYR A 285 11.49 -5.44 5.15
N VAL A 286 10.37 -5.66 4.47
CA VAL A 286 9.12 -6.08 5.12
C VAL A 286 9.15 -7.57 5.44
N GLN A 287 8.75 -7.89 6.66
CA GLN A 287 8.64 -9.25 7.18
C GLN A 287 7.78 -9.22 8.44
N SER A 288 7.62 -10.38 9.10
CA SER A 288 6.91 -10.47 10.39
C SER A 288 7.37 -9.40 11.39
N ALA A 289 6.43 -8.56 11.82
CA ALA A 289 6.62 -7.49 12.80
C ALA A 289 7.33 -7.98 14.07
N ARG A 290 7.04 -9.22 14.51
CA ARG A 290 7.66 -9.87 15.67
C ARG A 290 9.18 -9.99 15.56
N LYS A 291 9.73 -10.13 14.35
CA LYS A 291 11.15 -10.47 14.13
C LYS A 291 11.98 -9.31 13.59
N MET A 292 11.38 -8.18 13.21
CA MET A 292 12.06 -7.08 12.52
C MET A 292 13.24 -6.53 13.33
N ALA A 293 13.04 -6.16 14.60
CA ALA A 293 14.10 -5.65 15.47
C ALA A 293 15.30 -6.60 15.54
N LYS A 294 15.05 -7.90 15.77
CA LYS A 294 16.10 -8.93 15.82
C LYS A 294 16.80 -9.10 14.47
N THR A 295 16.07 -9.02 13.37
CA THR A 295 16.63 -9.14 12.01
C THR A 295 17.53 -7.96 11.66
N PHE A 296 17.16 -6.75 12.07
CA PHE A 296 17.97 -5.56 11.87
C PHE A 296 19.32 -5.67 12.59
N ALA A 297 19.33 -6.22 13.80
CA ALA A 297 20.56 -6.50 14.53
C ALA A 297 21.36 -7.66 13.94
N GLU A 298 20.76 -8.84 13.77
CA GLU A 298 21.51 -10.08 13.54
C GLU A 298 21.76 -10.38 12.07
N LYS A 299 20.80 -10.07 11.18
CA LYS A 299 20.92 -10.35 9.74
C LYS A 299 21.55 -9.19 9.01
N TYR A 300 21.08 -7.97 9.26
CA TYR A 300 21.60 -6.77 8.59
C TYR A 300 22.80 -6.16 9.30
N ASN A 301 23.04 -6.52 10.57
CA ASN A 301 24.19 -6.01 11.34
C ASN A 301 24.19 -4.48 11.47
N TYR A 302 23.01 -3.88 11.63
CA TYR A 302 22.81 -2.43 11.74
C TYR A 302 22.84 -1.90 13.18
N GLY A 303 22.88 -2.79 14.17
CA GLY A 303 22.77 -2.41 15.57
C GLY A 303 22.66 -3.60 16.51
N THR A 304 22.17 -3.34 17.72
CA THR A 304 22.05 -4.33 18.79
C THR A 304 20.59 -4.63 19.09
N PHE A 305 20.32 -5.87 19.49
CA PHE A 305 19.01 -6.34 19.94
C PHE A 305 19.07 -6.77 21.40
N THR A 306 18.02 -6.45 22.18
CA THR A 306 17.86 -6.91 23.56
C THR A 306 16.40 -7.21 23.86
N ASP A 307 16.15 -8.31 24.57
CA ASP A 307 14.85 -8.67 25.15
C ASP A 307 14.71 -8.23 26.61
N LYS A 308 15.77 -7.67 27.20
CA LYS A 308 15.78 -7.08 28.55
C LYS A 308 15.37 -5.62 28.46
N ILE A 309 14.07 -5.38 28.52
CA ILE A 309 13.50 -4.06 28.25
C ILE A 309 13.49 -3.20 29.50
N LYS A 310 14.07 -2.02 29.35
CA LYS A 310 13.98 -0.91 30.30
C LYS A 310 13.54 0.34 29.54
N VAL A 311 12.44 0.94 30.00
CA VAL A 311 11.80 2.07 29.32
C VAL A 311 12.75 3.27 29.23
N GLU A 312 13.54 3.48 30.28
CA GLU A 312 14.52 4.55 30.37
C GLU A 312 15.68 4.44 29.37
N GLU A 313 15.91 3.25 28.80
CA GLU A 313 16.97 2.95 27.83
C GLU A 313 16.53 3.13 26.36
N PHE A 314 15.27 3.50 26.09
CA PHE A 314 14.83 3.84 24.74
C PHE A 314 15.47 5.15 24.28
N LYS A 315 15.89 5.18 23.02
CA LYS A 315 16.47 6.34 22.36
C LYS A 315 15.72 6.66 21.07
N PRO A 316 15.72 7.93 20.61
CA PRO A 316 15.21 8.30 19.30
C PRO A 316 15.74 7.37 18.20
N GLY A 317 14.82 6.89 17.36
CA GLY A 317 15.08 5.96 16.27
C GLY A 317 15.11 4.47 16.65
N ASP A 318 15.09 4.10 17.94
CA ASP A 318 15.02 2.69 18.35
C ASP A 318 13.74 2.04 17.78
N VAL A 319 13.82 0.76 17.41
CA VAL A 319 12.68 -0.02 16.87
C VAL A 319 12.32 -1.11 17.86
N PHE A 320 11.04 -1.29 18.16
CA PHE A 320 10.60 -2.35 19.06
C PHE A 320 9.68 -3.33 18.34
N SER A 321 10.00 -4.61 18.43
CA SER A 321 9.18 -5.71 17.90
C SER A 321 8.53 -6.48 19.03
N MET A 322 7.23 -6.75 18.92
CA MET A 322 6.46 -7.55 19.87
C MET A 322 5.55 -8.55 19.16
N GLY A 323 4.78 -9.32 19.93
CA GLY A 323 3.81 -10.26 19.39
C GLY A 323 2.76 -9.58 18.50
N GLY A 324 2.99 -9.59 17.18
CA GLY A 324 2.05 -9.06 16.19
C GLY A 324 2.14 -7.55 15.92
N HIS A 325 3.14 -6.84 16.48
CA HIS A 325 3.28 -5.40 16.26
C HIS A 325 4.76 -4.96 16.25
N VAL A 326 5.04 -3.85 15.56
CA VAL A 326 6.35 -3.18 15.55
C VAL A 326 6.15 -1.66 15.50
N TRP A 327 7.02 -0.91 16.19
CA TRP A 327 6.93 0.54 16.28
C TRP A 327 8.31 1.20 16.43
N ILE A 328 8.38 2.50 16.17
CA ILE A 328 9.61 3.32 16.21
C ILE A 328 9.50 4.29 17.39
N CYS A 329 10.55 4.42 18.19
CA CYS A 329 10.64 5.41 19.26
C CYS A 329 11.05 6.78 18.69
N VAL A 330 10.24 7.81 18.93
CA VAL A 330 10.60 9.20 18.60
C VAL A 330 11.47 9.78 19.69
N GLY A 331 11.14 9.51 20.96
CA GLY A 331 11.94 9.93 22.09
C GLY A 331 11.21 9.74 23.42
N LYS A 332 11.92 10.05 24.49
CA LYS A 332 11.43 9.97 25.87
C LYS A 332 11.06 11.36 26.40
N CYS A 333 10.02 11.41 27.23
CA CYS A 333 9.58 12.59 27.96
C CYS A 333 10.09 12.55 29.41
N ASP A 334 10.05 13.69 30.11
CA ASP A 334 10.60 13.82 31.46
C ASP A 334 9.83 12.98 32.49
N ASP A 335 8.52 12.81 32.27
CA ASP A 335 7.65 11.96 33.09
C ASP A 335 7.83 10.45 32.85
N GLY A 336 8.77 10.07 31.95
CA GLY A 336 9.05 8.69 31.59
C GLY A 336 8.09 8.09 30.55
N SER A 337 7.18 8.87 29.97
CA SER A 337 6.39 8.46 28.80
C SER A 337 7.22 8.50 27.51
N LEU A 338 6.83 7.74 26.48
CA LEU A 338 7.49 7.72 25.17
C LEU A 338 6.54 8.23 24.09
N VAL A 339 7.06 9.06 23.20
CA VAL A 339 6.41 9.33 21.91
C VAL A 339 6.88 8.26 20.93
N ILE A 340 5.93 7.65 20.20
CA ILE A 340 6.20 6.58 19.24
C ILE A 340 5.52 6.85 17.90
N LEU A 341 6.09 6.28 16.84
CA LEU A 341 5.48 6.18 15.53
C LEU A 341 5.12 4.73 15.25
N HIS A 342 3.92 4.50 14.73
CA HIS A 342 3.48 3.18 14.29
C HIS A 342 2.37 3.24 13.25
N SER A 343 2.06 2.11 12.63
CA SER A 343 0.81 1.91 11.92
C SER A 343 -0.05 0.88 12.65
N THR A 344 -1.24 1.27 13.09
CA THR A 344 -2.15 0.36 13.83
C THR A 344 -3.60 0.78 13.64
N PRO A 345 -4.57 -0.14 13.76
CA PRO A 345 -5.96 0.25 13.86
C PRO A 345 -6.18 1.14 15.09
N SER A 346 -6.82 2.28 14.86
CA SER A 346 -7.28 3.19 15.90
C SER A 346 -8.76 3.51 15.65
N ALA A 347 -9.49 3.72 16.74
CA ALA A 347 -10.89 4.11 16.68
C ALA A 347 -10.99 5.53 16.12
N SER A 348 -11.83 5.72 15.11
CA SER A 348 -12.25 7.03 14.65
C SER A 348 -13.25 7.67 15.62
N TYR A 349 -13.60 8.94 15.39
CA TYR A 349 -14.71 9.61 16.07
C TYR A 349 -16.08 8.93 15.86
N SER A 350 -16.23 8.04 14.86
CA SER A 350 -17.42 7.20 14.68
C SER A 350 -17.23 5.75 15.14
N GLU A 351 -16.22 5.52 15.99
CA GLU A 351 -15.92 4.22 16.60
C GLU A 351 -15.57 3.12 15.57
N LYS A 352 -15.14 3.52 14.37
CA LYS A 352 -14.66 2.57 13.35
C LYS A 352 -13.18 2.32 13.52
N SER A 353 -12.78 1.05 13.42
CA SER A 353 -11.37 0.64 13.47
C SER A 353 -10.71 0.89 12.12
N GLY A 354 -10.37 2.14 11.84
CA GLY A 354 -9.66 2.56 10.64
C GLY A 354 -8.17 2.67 10.93
N GLY A 355 -7.77 3.80 11.49
CA GLY A 355 -6.38 4.10 11.86
C GLY A 355 -5.40 4.02 10.71
N GLY A 356 -4.12 3.89 11.06
CA GLY A 356 -3.00 3.95 10.12
C GLY A 356 -1.74 4.52 10.74
N VAL A 357 -0.91 5.16 9.92
CA VAL A 357 0.38 5.69 10.35
C VAL A 357 0.18 6.99 11.12
N GLN A 358 0.56 6.99 12.40
CA GLN A 358 0.37 8.13 13.29
C GLN A 358 1.41 8.22 14.41
N LEU A 359 1.53 9.43 14.96
CA LEU A 359 2.20 9.68 16.22
C LEU A 359 1.28 9.26 17.38
N SER A 360 1.86 8.56 18.35
CA SER A 360 1.15 7.98 19.49
C SER A 360 2.01 8.06 20.75
N ALA A 361 1.42 7.75 21.89
CA ALA A 361 2.07 7.78 23.20
C ALA A 361 2.08 6.41 23.88
N LEU A 362 3.19 6.10 24.54
CA LEU A 362 3.27 5.09 25.58
C LEU A 362 3.36 5.76 26.94
N GLY A 363 2.40 5.50 27.81
CA GLY A 363 2.30 6.19 29.09
C GLY A 363 1.29 5.56 30.02
N LYS A 364 1.18 6.12 31.22
CA LYS A 364 0.26 5.63 32.25
C LYS A 364 -1.19 6.01 31.94
N ASP A 365 -1.41 7.27 31.59
CA ASP A 365 -2.71 7.87 31.33
C ASP A 365 -2.57 9.08 30.38
N GLU A 366 -3.69 9.69 30.01
CA GLU A 366 -3.76 10.81 29.05
C GLU A 366 -3.13 12.11 29.56
N HIS A 367 -2.75 12.17 30.84
CA HIS A 367 -2.04 13.33 31.39
C HIS A 367 -0.53 13.25 31.18
N CYS A 368 -0.01 12.16 30.61
CA CYS A 368 1.41 12.06 30.31
C CYS A 368 1.84 13.02 29.19
N GLU A 369 3.09 13.47 29.27
CA GLU A 369 3.68 14.44 28.35
C GLU A 369 3.69 13.92 26.90
N ALA A 370 3.99 12.63 26.69
CA ALA A 370 3.99 12.04 25.36
C ALA A 370 2.61 12.13 24.68
N PHE A 371 1.52 11.99 25.44
CA PHE A 371 0.18 12.11 24.87
C PHE A 371 -0.16 13.56 24.49
N ALA A 372 0.24 14.52 25.33
CA ALA A 372 0.11 15.93 25.02
C ALA A 372 0.92 16.32 23.76
N LEU A 373 2.16 15.83 23.64
CA LEU A 373 3.00 16.04 22.46
C LEU A 373 2.39 15.38 21.21
N ALA A 374 2.00 14.11 21.30
CA ALA A 374 1.39 13.39 20.17
C ALA A 374 0.13 14.12 19.67
N SER A 375 -0.75 14.54 20.59
CA SER A 375 -1.96 15.28 20.24
C SER A 375 -1.65 16.63 19.59
N LYS A 376 -0.77 17.44 20.20
CA LYS A 376 -0.37 18.75 19.68
C LYS A 376 0.15 18.66 18.25
N TYR A 377 1.09 17.76 17.99
CA TYR A 377 1.74 17.67 16.68
C TYR A 377 0.82 17.04 15.62
N MET A 378 -0.02 16.06 15.99
CA MET A 378 -1.04 15.52 15.07
C MET A 378 -2.07 16.58 14.68
N GLU A 379 -2.59 17.36 15.63
CA GLU A 379 -3.55 18.43 15.36
C GLU A 379 -2.96 19.57 14.52
N LYS A 380 -1.73 19.97 14.82
CA LYS A 380 -1.07 21.09 14.15
C LYS A 380 -0.64 20.78 12.72
N PHE A 381 -0.02 19.62 12.49
CA PHE A 381 0.61 19.31 11.20
C PHE A 381 -0.18 18.34 10.34
N TYR A 382 -1.14 17.60 10.92
CA TYR A 382 -1.95 16.61 10.21
C TYR A 382 -3.46 16.84 10.45
N PRO A 383 -4.00 18.04 10.18
CA PRO A 383 -5.35 18.41 10.59
C PRO A 383 -6.44 17.52 10.00
N LEU A 384 -6.32 17.09 8.73
CA LEU A 384 -7.30 16.19 8.11
C LEU A 384 -7.38 14.84 8.84
N TRP A 385 -6.24 14.30 9.28
CA TRP A 385 -6.21 13.10 10.13
C TRP A 385 -6.93 13.34 11.45
N SER A 386 -6.62 14.46 12.10
CA SER A 386 -7.18 14.83 13.41
C SER A 386 -8.67 15.18 13.36
N THR A 387 -9.27 15.38 12.17
CA THR A 387 -10.74 15.40 12.03
C THR A 387 -11.39 14.01 12.10
N ARG A 388 -10.61 12.94 11.99
CA ARG A 388 -11.08 11.55 11.87
C ARG A 388 -10.71 10.68 13.07
N TYR A 389 -9.51 10.88 13.62
CA TYR A 389 -8.93 10.03 14.66
C TYR A 389 -8.33 10.87 15.79
N HIS A 390 -8.39 10.32 17.00
CA HIS A 390 -7.65 10.84 18.15
C HIS A 390 -6.18 10.39 18.11
N ALA A 391 -5.31 11.13 18.79
CA ALA A 391 -4.02 10.59 19.22
C ALA A 391 -4.25 9.32 20.07
N VAL A 392 -3.33 8.36 19.97
CA VAL A 392 -3.49 7.06 20.65
C VAL A 392 -2.54 6.97 21.83
N LEU A 393 -3.09 6.61 22.98
CA LEU A 393 -2.33 6.21 24.17
C LEU A 393 -2.36 4.69 24.33
N ARG A 394 -1.22 4.11 24.70
CA ARG A 394 -1.07 2.70 25.05
C ARG A 394 -0.24 2.54 26.32
N SER A 395 -0.50 1.45 27.05
CA SER A 395 0.27 1.14 28.25
C SER A 395 1.58 0.42 27.89
N TYR A 396 2.61 0.59 28.71
CA TYR A 396 3.85 -0.17 28.58
C TYR A 396 3.60 -1.69 28.63
N GLU A 397 2.78 -2.17 29.57
CA GLU A 397 2.47 -3.59 29.69
C GLU A 397 1.97 -4.20 28.37
N SER A 398 1.12 -3.47 27.64
CA SER A 398 0.59 -3.94 26.37
C SER A 398 1.59 -3.81 25.22
N TYR A 399 2.44 -2.77 25.20
CA TYR A 399 3.29 -2.42 24.05
C TYR A 399 4.78 -2.77 24.20
N THR A 400 5.18 -3.26 25.37
CA THR A 400 6.53 -3.78 25.63
C THR A 400 6.52 -5.22 26.13
N ASN A 401 5.46 -5.98 25.81
CA ASN A 401 5.33 -7.37 26.25
C ASN A 401 6.35 -8.29 25.55
N ILE A 402 7.20 -8.93 26.36
CA ILE A 402 8.28 -9.82 25.90
C ILE A 402 8.00 -11.33 26.02
N SER A 403 6.74 -11.74 26.15
CA SER A 403 6.36 -13.14 26.40
C SER A 403 6.65 -14.13 25.27
N ARG A 404 7.09 -13.67 24.09
CA ARG A 404 7.27 -14.51 22.90
C ARG A 404 8.69 -14.42 22.38
N GLU A 405 9.21 -15.49 21.80
CA GLU A 405 10.55 -15.47 21.20
C GLU A 405 10.66 -14.47 20.03
N GLY A 406 11.80 -13.77 19.96
CA GLY A 406 12.17 -12.85 18.88
C GLY A 406 11.67 -11.43 19.07
N VAL A 407 10.91 -11.15 20.14
CA VAL A 407 10.46 -9.81 20.53
C VAL A 407 11.54 -9.08 21.31
N GLY A 408 11.61 -7.77 21.16
CA GLY A 408 12.57 -6.95 21.89
C GLY A 408 12.85 -5.62 21.19
N LYS A 409 13.80 -4.89 21.77
CA LYS A 409 14.24 -3.58 21.31
C LYS A 409 15.48 -3.74 20.43
N PHE A 410 15.46 -3.04 19.31
CA PHE A 410 16.61 -2.78 18.46
C PHE A 410 17.10 -1.35 18.67
N SER A 411 18.41 -1.19 18.80
CA SER A 411 19.09 0.10 18.88
C SER A 411 20.19 0.18 17.83
N TRP A 412 20.22 1.28 17.08
CA TRP A 412 21.21 1.52 16.03
C TRP A 412 22.63 1.53 16.57
N ASP A 413 23.55 0.93 15.82
CA ASP A 413 24.97 1.23 15.89
C ASP A 413 25.22 2.61 15.24
N ILE A 414 25.94 3.48 15.94
CA ILE A 414 26.24 4.84 15.45
C ILE A 414 27.54 4.80 14.65
N SER A 415 27.41 4.27 13.43
CA SER A 415 28.51 4.04 12.48
C SER A 415 27.96 3.91 11.06
N ASP A 416 28.85 3.82 10.06
CA ASP A 416 28.49 3.59 8.66
C ASP A 416 27.74 2.26 8.42
N LYS A 417 27.78 1.33 9.38
CA LYS A 417 27.02 0.07 9.31
C LYS A 417 25.53 0.29 9.62
N GLY A 418 25.25 1.14 10.61
CA GLY A 418 23.90 1.47 11.05
C GLY A 418 23.49 2.84 10.52
N LEU A 419 23.39 3.81 11.42
CA LEU A 419 23.11 5.22 11.11
C LEU A 419 24.18 6.11 11.73
N LEU A 420 24.51 7.20 11.06
CA LEU A 420 25.28 8.29 11.66
C LEU A 420 24.37 9.17 12.52
N ASP A 421 24.94 9.83 13.53
CA ASP A 421 24.20 10.78 14.39
C ASP A 421 24.94 12.12 14.51
N PRO A 422 25.19 12.83 13.39
CA PRO A 422 25.91 14.10 13.43
C PRO A 422 25.15 15.19 14.19
N ASP A 423 23.82 15.08 14.26
CA ASP A 423 22.92 16.03 14.93
C ASP A 423 22.66 15.68 16.41
N GLY A 424 23.18 14.56 16.91
CA GLY A 424 23.08 14.17 18.32
C GLY A 424 21.67 13.73 18.77
N TYR A 425 20.82 13.27 17.84
CA TYR A 425 19.44 12.88 18.09
C TYR A 425 19.32 11.74 19.11
N ARG A 426 20.30 10.84 19.21
CA ARG A 426 20.20 9.72 20.17
C ARG A 426 20.14 10.18 21.63
N ASN A 427 20.46 11.43 21.93
CA ASN A 427 20.42 12.03 23.27
C ASN A 427 19.30 13.03 23.47
N MET A 428 18.48 13.31 22.46
CA MET A 428 17.36 14.25 22.56
C MET A 428 16.13 13.63 23.25
N SER A 429 15.38 14.47 23.95
CA SER A 429 14.02 14.21 24.41
C SER A 429 13.03 14.15 23.23
N ALA A 430 11.84 13.61 23.47
CA ALA A 430 10.76 13.63 22.49
C ALA A 430 10.41 15.05 22.04
N ALA A 431 10.36 16.01 22.96
CA ALA A 431 10.03 17.40 22.67
C ALA A 431 11.09 18.05 21.78
N GLU A 432 12.38 17.81 22.04
CA GLU A 432 13.48 18.32 21.21
C GLU A 432 13.46 17.72 19.80
N VAL A 433 13.27 16.41 19.68
CA VAL A 433 13.17 15.72 18.38
C VAL A 433 12.02 16.29 17.55
N LEU A 434 10.83 16.40 18.13
CA LEU A 434 9.66 16.93 17.44
C LEU A 434 9.84 18.40 17.06
N LYS A 435 10.43 19.21 17.95
CA LYS A 435 10.69 20.62 17.68
C LYS A 435 11.62 20.79 16.48
N ASP A 436 12.73 20.06 16.43
CA ASP A 436 13.69 20.17 15.33
C ASP A 436 13.12 19.65 14.00
N ILE A 437 12.49 18.46 14.02
CA ILE A 437 11.93 17.84 12.81
C ILE A 437 10.89 18.73 12.13
N PHE A 438 10.05 19.41 12.92
CA PHE A 438 8.99 20.28 12.40
C PHE A 438 9.37 21.77 12.32
N GLY A 439 10.62 22.13 12.67
CA GLY A 439 11.14 23.50 12.58
C GLY A 439 10.46 24.50 13.52
N GLU A 440 10.11 24.09 14.75
CA GLU A 440 9.52 24.94 15.80
C GLU A 440 10.55 25.68 16.67
#